data_AF-A0A535NXU6-F1
#
_entry.id   AF-A0A535NXU6-F1
#
_cell.length_a   1.000
_cell.length_b   1.000
_cell.length_c   1.000
_cell.angle_alpha   90.00
_cell.angle_beta   90.00
_cell.angle_gamma   90.00
#
_symmetry.space_group_name_H-M   'P 1'
#
loop_
_entity.id
_entity.type
_entity.pdbx_description
1 polymer ?
#
loop_
_entity_poly.entity_id
_entity_poly.type
_entity_poly.pdbx_seq_one_letter_code
_entity_poly.pdbx_strand_id
1 'polypeptide(L)'
;MTSSDIPCPPTVHDLVATRAAERPEATAVVAGEQQISYGQLDQRANRLAHHLRAMGAGPDVVVGLCLKRSAELVIGALAILKAGAAYLPLDPASPPERLAFTLRDAGVQVLITSPDCLPTEGVGRGIQILHPGAAGESLGTGNRRPPTSLAGDNNLAYVIYTSGSTGQPKGVQVTHSNLMNLVRWHQQAFAVTSSDRATQVASPAFDAAVWELWPYLTAGAS
;
A
#
# COMPACT_ATOMS: atom_id res chain seq x y z
N MET A 1 30.81 3.24 -21.34
CA MET A 1 30.01 3.44 -20.11
C MET A 1 28.77 2.58 -20.26
N THR A 2 28.72 1.46 -19.54
CA THR A 2 27.55 0.56 -19.54
C THR A 2 26.42 1.19 -18.74
N SER A 3 25.19 1.02 -19.20
CA SER A 3 23.94 1.59 -18.65
C SER A 3 23.57 1.12 -17.23
N SER A 4 24.51 0.59 -16.44
CA SER A 4 24.26 -0.18 -15.23
C SER A 4 24.44 0.56 -13.90
N ASP A 5 24.95 1.81 -13.90
CA ASP A 5 25.32 2.50 -12.65
C ASP A 5 24.55 3.81 -12.39
N ILE A 6 23.36 3.98 -12.96
CA ILE A 6 22.45 5.05 -12.48
C ILE A 6 21.65 4.45 -11.33
N PRO A 7 21.82 4.92 -10.08
CA PRO A 7 20.98 4.47 -8.97
C PRO A 7 19.52 4.76 -9.32
N CYS A 8 18.66 3.73 -9.28
CA CYS A 8 17.22 3.95 -9.38
C CYS A 8 16.83 4.91 -8.25
N PRO A 9 16.10 6.00 -8.52
CA PRO A 9 15.68 6.90 -7.47
C PRO A 9 14.81 6.15 -6.45
N PRO A 10 14.81 6.58 -5.18
CA PRO A 10 14.12 5.84 -4.13
C PRO A 10 12.61 5.89 -4.32
N THR A 11 11.94 4.77 -4.07
CA THR A 11 10.48 4.66 -4.03
C THR A 11 9.93 5.11 -2.67
N VAL A 12 8.60 5.23 -2.54
CA VAL A 12 7.98 5.60 -1.25
C VAL A 12 8.29 4.59 -0.14
N HIS A 13 8.37 3.30 -0.45
CA HIS A 13 8.63 2.28 0.57
C HIS A 13 10.10 2.27 1.01
N ASP A 14 11.03 2.72 0.15
CA ASP A 14 12.44 2.94 0.53
C ASP A 14 12.59 4.14 1.47
N LEU A 15 11.85 5.22 1.20
CA LEU A 15 11.85 6.41 2.06
C LEU A 15 11.23 6.09 3.43
N VAL A 16 10.12 5.36 3.48
CA VAL A 16 9.53 4.93 4.76
C VAL A 16 10.49 4.02 5.54
N ALA A 17 11.18 3.10 4.87
CA ALA A 17 12.19 2.26 5.51
C ALA A 17 13.37 3.09 6.06
N THR A 18 13.79 4.12 5.33
CA THR A 18 14.78 5.09 5.81
C THR A 18 14.31 5.79 7.09
N ARG A 19 13.06 6.28 7.14
CA ARG A 19 12.50 6.90 8.35
C ARG A 19 12.41 5.92 9.52
N ALA A 20 12.07 4.67 9.27
CA ALA A 20 12.03 3.63 10.29
C ALA A 20 13.42 3.29 10.87
N ALA A 21 14.47 3.37 10.06
CA ALA A 21 15.84 3.20 10.53
C ALA A 21 16.34 4.41 11.32
N GLU A 22 16.02 5.63 10.87
CA GLU A 22 16.47 6.88 11.50
C GLU A 22 15.71 7.18 12.81
N ARG A 23 14.40 6.93 12.86
CA ARG A 23 13.51 7.31 13.97
C ARG A 23 12.50 6.20 14.29
N PRO A 24 12.96 5.01 14.74
CA PRO A 24 12.09 3.85 14.95
C PRO A 24 10.97 4.07 15.96
N GLU A 25 11.19 4.94 16.96
CA GLU A 25 10.22 5.26 18.02
C GLU A 25 9.28 6.43 17.66
N ALA A 26 9.53 7.13 16.54
CA ALA A 26 8.63 8.20 16.10
C ALA A 26 7.29 7.61 15.65
N THR A 27 6.21 8.35 15.90
CA THR A 27 4.85 7.92 15.51
C THR A 27 4.67 8.03 14.00
N ALA A 28 4.16 6.97 13.38
CA ALA A 28 3.84 6.94 11.96
C ALA A 28 2.33 6.94 11.70
N VAL A 29 1.54 6.24 12.52
CA VAL A 29 0.09 6.10 12.32
C VAL A 29 -0.62 6.15 13.66
N VAL A 30 -1.72 6.89 13.71
CA VAL A 30 -2.68 6.90 14.83
C VAL A 30 -4.04 6.46 14.31
N ALA A 31 -4.61 5.39 14.89
CA ALA A 31 -5.91 4.85 14.51
C ALA A 31 -6.72 4.53 15.78
N GLY A 32 -7.69 5.39 16.11
CA GLY A 32 -8.40 5.31 17.39
C GLY A 32 -7.42 5.46 18.56
N GLU A 33 -7.43 4.51 19.48
CA GLU A 33 -6.50 4.46 20.63
C GLU A 33 -5.14 3.83 20.29
N GLN A 34 -4.99 3.26 19.08
CA GLN A 34 -3.74 2.63 18.67
C GLN A 34 -2.78 3.64 18.05
N GLN A 35 -1.52 3.55 18.47
CA GLN A 35 -0.41 4.32 17.93
C GLN A 35 0.68 3.37 17.47
N ILE A 36 1.06 3.46 16.20
CA ILE A 36 2.11 2.63 15.60
C ILE A 36 3.32 3.52 15.29
N SER A 37 4.49 3.11 15.77
CA SER A 37 5.75 3.78 15.44
C SER A 37 6.26 3.40 14.05
N TYR A 38 7.17 4.19 13.47
CA TYR A 38 7.79 3.87 12.18
C TYR A 38 8.49 2.50 12.21
N GLY A 39 9.18 2.15 13.31
CA GLY A 39 9.82 0.85 13.46
C GLY A 39 8.81 -0.31 13.49
N GLN A 40 7.68 -0.12 14.17
CA GLN A 40 6.60 -1.12 14.20
C GLN A 40 5.90 -1.26 12.85
N LEU A 41 5.62 -0.15 12.18
CA LEU A 41 5.03 -0.11 10.84
C LEU A 41 5.91 -0.87 9.84
N ASP A 42 7.20 -0.55 9.78
CA ASP A 42 8.15 -1.18 8.88
C ASP A 42 8.28 -2.68 9.15
N GLN A 43 8.44 -3.09 10.42
CA GLN A 43 8.55 -4.49 10.78
C GLN A 43 7.30 -5.31 10.45
N ARG A 44 6.10 -4.75 10.67
CA ARG A 44 4.83 -5.41 10.33
C ARG A 44 4.68 -5.51 8.81
N ALA A 45 4.98 -4.44 8.09
CA ALA A 45 4.91 -4.42 6.63
C ALA A 45 5.94 -5.38 5.99
N ASN A 46 7.17 -5.47 6.51
CA ASN A 46 8.20 -6.39 6.02
C ASN A 46 7.76 -7.86 6.16
N ARG A 47 7.21 -8.25 7.31
CA ARG A 47 6.71 -9.63 7.52
C ARG A 47 5.60 -9.96 6.53
N LEU A 48 4.66 -9.05 6.36
CA LEU A 48 3.55 -9.22 5.42
C LEU A 48 4.06 -9.26 3.96
N ALA A 49 5.05 -8.45 3.60
CA ALA A 49 5.65 -8.42 2.27
C ALA A 49 6.32 -9.75 1.90
N HIS A 50 7.06 -10.39 2.82
CA HIS A 50 7.65 -11.71 2.58
C HIS A 50 6.59 -12.77 2.29
N HIS A 51 5.47 -12.73 3.02
CA HIS A 51 4.36 -13.65 2.79
C HIS A 51 3.69 -13.40 1.44
N LEU A 52 3.43 -12.13 1.09
CA LEU A 52 2.89 -11.76 -0.21
C LEU A 52 3.76 -12.27 -1.37
N ARG A 53 5.10 -12.19 -1.24
CA ARG A 53 6.02 -12.76 -2.24
C ARG A 53 5.88 -14.27 -2.40
N ALA A 54 5.74 -15.00 -1.29
CA ALA A 54 5.49 -16.44 -1.34
C ALA A 54 4.16 -16.78 -2.03
N MET A 55 3.21 -15.85 -2.05
CA MET A 55 1.93 -15.96 -2.77
C MET A 55 1.99 -15.42 -4.21
N GLY A 56 3.16 -15.02 -4.71
CA GLY A 56 3.35 -14.56 -6.09
C GLY A 56 3.30 -13.04 -6.30
N ALA A 57 3.29 -12.22 -5.23
CA ALA A 57 3.43 -10.78 -5.38
C ALA A 57 4.82 -10.40 -5.91
N GLY A 58 4.85 -9.46 -6.85
CA GLY A 58 6.05 -8.95 -7.50
C GLY A 58 5.72 -7.84 -8.50
N PRO A 59 6.69 -7.41 -9.33
CA PRO A 59 6.52 -6.29 -10.25
C PRO A 59 5.30 -6.44 -11.16
N ASP A 60 4.50 -5.37 -11.26
CA ASP A 60 3.27 -5.27 -12.07
C ASP A 60 2.15 -6.27 -11.71
N VAL A 61 2.32 -7.05 -10.64
CA VAL A 61 1.26 -7.85 -10.02
C VAL A 61 0.39 -6.94 -9.17
N VAL A 62 -0.94 -7.05 -9.32
CA VAL A 62 -1.91 -6.29 -8.54
C VAL A 62 -2.42 -7.12 -7.36
N VAL A 63 -2.27 -6.58 -6.15
CA VAL A 63 -2.82 -7.16 -4.91
C VAL A 63 -3.98 -6.30 -4.43
N GLY A 64 -5.13 -6.93 -4.18
CA GLY A 64 -6.30 -6.23 -3.64
C GLY A 64 -6.12 -5.88 -2.17
N LEU A 65 -6.59 -4.71 -1.77
CA LEU A 65 -6.59 -4.23 -0.39
C LEU A 65 -7.97 -3.70 -0.02
N CYS A 66 -8.75 -4.50 0.71
CA CYS A 66 -10.13 -4.19 1.11
C CYS A 66 -10.22 -4.17 2.63
N LEU A 67 -9.95 -3.02 3.22
CA LEU A 67 -10.00 -2.81 4.67
C LEU A 67 -10.66 -1.47 4.97
N LYS A 68 -11.32 -1.38 6.13
CA LYS A 68 -11.71 -0.09 6.70
C LYS A 68 -10.46 0.73 7.06
N ARG A 69 -10.65 2.03 7.29
CA ARG A 69 -9.59 2.90 7.81
C ARG A 69 -9.10 2.36 9.15
N SER A 70 -7.87 1.88 9.16
CA SER A 70 -7.17 1.35 10.32
C SER A 70 -5.66 1.38 10.06
N ALA A 71 -4.87 1.04 11.07
CA ALA A 71 -3.43 0.92 10.87
C ALA A 71 -3.06 -0.24 9.93
N GLU A 72 -3.86 -1.30 9.89
CA GLU A 72 -3.72 -2.45 9.00
C GLU A 72 -3.88 -2.08 7.52
N LEU A 73 -4.70 -1.07 7.20
CA LEU A 73 -4.79 -0.54 5.84
C LEU A 73 -3.43 0.02 5.39
N VAL A 74 -2.78 0.83 6.24
CA VAL A 74 -1.47 1.43 5.95
C VAL A 74 -0.37 0.35 5.91
N ILE A 75 -0.38 -0.59 6.86
CA ILE A 75 0.54 -1.74 6.88
C ILE A 75 0.38 -2.57 5.59
N GLY A 76 -0.86 -2.84 5.16
CA GLY A 76 -1.17 -3.61 3.97
C GLY A 76 -0.66 -2.93 2.70
N ALA A 77 -0.94 -1.64 2.53
CA ALA A 77 -0.45 -0.87 1.38
C ALA A 77 1.10 -0.86 1.33
N LEU A 78 1.75 -0.57 2.46
CA LEU A 78 3.21 -0.57 2.54
C LEU A 78 3.82 -1.96 2.29
N ALA A 79 3.18 -3.02 2.79
CA ALA A 79 3.63 -4.39 2.58
C ALA A 79 3.54 -4.82 1.11
N ILE A 80 2.47 -4.45 0.41
CA ILE A 80 2.30 -4.72 -1.02
C ILE A 80 3.43 -4.05 -1.82
N LEU A 81 3.69 -2.77 -1.56
CA LEU A 81 4.78 -2.05 -2.22
C LEU A 81 6.15 -2.66 -1.93
N LYS A 82 6.43 -3.04 -0.66
CA LYS A 82 7.67 -3.74 -0.29
C LYS A 82 7.79 -5.13 -0.92
N ALA A 83 6.67 -5.81 -1.14
CA ALA A 83 6.67 -7.07 -1.87
C ALA A 83 7.08 -6.87 -3.34
N GLY A 84 6.98 -5.64 -3.85
CA GLY A 84 7.25 -5.26 -5.24
C GLY A 84 5.99 -5.21 -6.09
N ALA A 85 4.80 -5.34 -5.49
CA ALA A 85 3.52 -5.35 -6.18
C ALA A 85 2.81 -4.00 -6.09
N ALA A 86 1.79 -3.83 -6.94
CA ALA A 86 0.90 -2.68 -6.90
C ALA A 86 -0.31 -2.97 -6.03
N TYR A 87 -0.71 -2.03 -5.18
CA TYR A 87 -1.96 -2.19 -4.41
C TYR A 87 -3.16 -1.64 -5.18
N LEU A 88 -4.28 -2.36 -5.09
CA LEU A 88 -5.60 -1.93 -5.56
C LEU A 88 -6.48 -1.69 -4.33
N PRO A 89 -6.61 -0.43 -3.86
CA PRO A 89 -7.44 -0.15 -2.70
C PRO A 89 -8.92 -0.24 -3.08
N LEU A 90 -9.69 -0.92 -2.24
CA LEU A 90 -11.11 -1.15 -2.38
C LEU A 90 -11.80 -0.60 -1.13
N ASP A 91 -12.91 0.11 -1.33
CA ASP A 91 -13.73 0.60 -0.23
C ASP A 91 -14.77 -0.48 0.11
N PRO A 92 -14.74 -1.08 1.32
CA PRO A 92 -15.72 -2.09 1.72
C PRO A 92 -17.18 -1.59 1.69
N ALA A 93 -17.40 -0.27 1.71
CA ALA A 93 -18.73 0.33 1.59
C ALA A 93 -19.24 0.40 0.13
N SER A 94 -18.41 0.03 -0.86
CA SER A 94 -18.83 -0.02 -2.27
C SER A 94 -19.83 -1.16 -2.51
N PRO A 95 -20.74 -1.02 -3.49
CA PRO A 95 -21.64 -2.10 -3.86
C PRO A 95 -20.89 -3.41 -4.18
N PRO A 96 -21.38 -4.59 -3.73
CA PRO A 96 -20.71 -5.87 -3.94
C PRO A 96 -20.39 -6.16 -5.41
N GLU A 97 -21.31 -5.86 -6.33
CA GLU A 97 -21.11 -6.03 -7.77
C GLU A 97 -19.93 -5.20 -8.30
N ARG A 98 -19.71 -3.99 -7.76
CA ARG A 98 -18.60 -3.11 -8.13
C ARG A 98 -17.27 -3.67 -7.63
N LEU A 99 -17.23 -4.17 -6.40
CA LEU A 99 -16.05 -4.83 -5.84
C LEU A 99 -15.70 -6.07 -6.67
N ALA A 100 -16.70 -6.90 -6.96
CA ALA A 100 -16.59 -8.10 -7.76
C ALA A 100 -16.06 -7.81 -9.17
N PHE A 101 -16.60 -6.79 -9.85
CA PHE A 101 -16.13 -6.35 -11.15
C PHE A 101 -14.66 -5.90 -11.09
N THR A 102 -14.34 -5.03 -10.13
CA THR A 102 -13.00 -4.44 -9.98
C THR A 102 -11.93 -5.51 -9.73
N LEU A 103 -12.22 -6.46 -8.84
CA LEU A 103 -11.31 -7.59 -8.56
C LEU A 103 -11.07 -8.47 -9.80
N ARG A 104 -12.12 -8.76 -10.58
CA ARG A 104 -12.01 -9.56 -11.80
C ARG A 104 -11.25 -8.83 -12.91
N ASP A 105 -11.60 -7.58 -13.16
CA ASP A 105 -10.99 -6.76 -14.22
C ASP A 105 -9.50 -6.53 -13.97
N ALA A 106 -9.11 -6.30 -12.71
CA ALA A 106 -7.71 -6.15 -12.32
C ALA A 106 -6.94 -7.48 -12.21
N GLY A 107 -7.59 -8.64 -12.41
CA GLY A 107 -6.95 -9.95 -12.33
C GLY A 107 -6.37 -10.28 -10.94
N VAL A 108 -7.01 -9.81 -9.87
CA VAL A 108 -6.52 -9.98 -8.49
C VAL A 108 -6.51 -11.46 -8.09
N GLN A 109 -5.34 -11.96 -7.69
CA GLN A 109 -5.16 -13.33 -7.17
C GLN A 109 -4.98 -13.38 -5.65
N VAL A 110 -4.58 -12.27 -5.03
CA VAL A 110 -4.39 -12.14 -3.58
C VAL A 110 -5.15 -10.91 -3.09
N LEU A 111 -5.95 -11.08 -2.04
CA LEU A 111 -6.72 -10.01 -1.42
C LEU A 111 -6.42 -9.93 0.07
N ILE A 112 -5.92 -8.78 0.51
CA ILE A 112 -5.79 -8.45 1.92
C ILE A 112 -7.11 -7.86 2.40
N THR A 113 -7.77 -8.54 3.36
CA THR A 113 -9.07 -8.12 3.89
C THR A 113 -9.31 -8.70 5.29
N SER A 114 -10.29 -8.15 6.01
CA SER A 114 -10.80 -8.69 7.28
C SER A 114 -12.16 -9.38 7.05
N PRO A 115 -12.62 -10.25 7.96
CA PRO A 115 -13.91 -10.95 7.81
C PRO A 115 -15.10 -10.01 7.61
N ASP A 116 -15.09 -8.84 8.24
CA ASP A 116 -16.14 -7.82 8.15
C ASP A 116 -16.03 -6.92 6.91
N CYS A 117 -14.95 -7.02 6.13
CA CYS A 117 -14.72 -6.30 4.88
C CYS A 117 -14.68 -7.23 3.66
N LEU A 118 -14.81 -8.54 3.87
CA LEU A 118 -14.73 -9.53 2.80
C LEU A 118 -15.92 -9.35 1.84
N PRO A 119 -15.69 -9.10 0.54
CA PRO A 119 -16.79 -9.04 -0.41
C PRO A 119 -17.43 -10.43 -0.51
N THR A 120 -18.71 -10.55 -0.15
CA THR A 120 -19.45 -11.81 -0.19
C THR A 120 -19.72 -12.26 -1.63
N GLU A 121 -19.79 -11.31 -2.55
CA GLU A 121 -19.93 -11.55 -3.99
C GLU A 121 -18.63 -11.19 -4.72
N GLY A 122 -18.19 -12.06 -5.63
CA GLY A 122 -17.06 -11.76 -6.52
C GLY A 122 -15.66 -12.15 -6.05
N VAL A 123 -15.48 -12.55 -4.78
CA VAL A 123 -14.32 -13.34 -4.38
C VAL A 123 -14.50 -14.74 -4.99
N GLY A 124 -14.06 -14.91 -6.24
CA GLY A 124 -14.07 -16.20 -6.91
C GLY A 124 -13.27 -17.24 -6.10
N ARG A 125 -13.53 -18.53 -6.32
CA ARG A 125 -12.86 -19.66 -5.64
C ARG A 125 -11.32 -19.70 -5.78
N GLY A 126 -10.69 -18.73 -6.46
CA GLY A 126 -9.26 -18.67 -6.71
C GLY A 126 -8.53 -17.49 -6.05
N ILE A 127 -9.21 -16.55 -5.39
CA ILE A 127 -8.52 -15.44 -4.71
C ILE A 127 -8.08 -15.91 -3.32
N GLN A 128 -6.78 -15.82 -3.07
CA GLN A 128 -6.22 -16.12 -1.75
C GLN A 128 -6.47 -14.96 -0.80
N ILE A 129 -7.17 -15.23 0.30
CA ILE A 129 -7.51 -14.24 1.32
C ILE A 129 -6.42 -14.18 2.38
N LEU A 130 -5.92 -12.97 2.66
CA LEU A 130 -4.93 -12.72 3.68
C LEU A 130 -5.48 -11.78 4.75
N HIS A 131 -5.55 -12.26 5.98
CA HIS A 131 -6.00 -11.46 7.13
C HIS A 131 -4.79 -10.80 7.82
N PRO A 132 -4.73 -9.45 7.92
CA PRO A 132 -3.58 -8.74 8.49
C PRO A 132 -3.27 -9.14 9.94
N GLY A 133 -4.31 -9.32 10.77
CA GLY A 133 -4.19 -9.69 12.18
C GLY A 133 -3.69 -11.12 12.39
N ALA A 134 -4.21 -12.08 11.62
CA ALA A 134 -3.76 -13.46 11.68
C ALA A 134 -2.34 -13.62 11.11
N ALA A 135 -2.00 -12.86 10.07
CA ALA A 135 -0.66 -12.84 9.52
C ALA A 135 0.37 -12.26 10.53
N GLY A 136 0.02 -11.21 11.27
CA GLY A 136 0.94 -10.58 12.24
C GLY A 136 1.40 -11.50 13.38
N GLU A 137 0.52 -12.38 13.87
CA GLU A 137 0.76 -13.25 15.03
C GLU A 137 1.02 -14.71 14.66
N SER A 138 0.39 -15.24 13.60
CA SER A 138 0.57 -16.63 13.15
C SER A 138 1.81 -16.83 12.27
N LEU A 139 2.35 -15.77 11.63
CA LEU A 139 3.58 -15.85 10.82
C LEU A 139 4.88 -15.99 11.65
N GLY A 140 4.77 -16.18 12.97
CA GLY A 140 5.91 -16.44 13.86
C GLY A 140 6.97 -15.33 13.84
N THR A 141 8.22 -15.70 14.18
CA THR A 141 9.42 -14.85 14.08
C THR A 141 9.87 -14.59 12.62
N GLY A 142 8.92 -14.54 11.68
CA GLY A 142 9.16 -14.31 10.26
C GLY A 142 10.09 -13.12 10.00
N ASN A 143 10.79 -13.17 8.87
CA ASN A 143 11.87 -12.23 8.55
C ASN A 143 11.40 -10.77 8.68
N ARG A 144 11.93 -10.07 9.69
CA ARG A 144 11.62 -8.65 9.93
C ARG A 144 12.44 -7.70 9.07
N ARG A 145 13.45 -8.22 8.36
CA ARG A 145 14.29 -7.41 7.49
C ARG A 145 13.51 -7.00 6.24
N PRO A 146 13.77 -5.80 5.71
CA PRO A 146 13.18 -5.38 4.46
C PRO A 146 13.53 -6.40 3.37
N PRO A 147 12.55 -6.84 2.57
CA PRO A 147 12.85 -7.71 1.45
C PRO A 147 13.59 -6.92 0.36
N THR A 148 14.48 -7.56 -0.40
CA THR A 148 15.20 -6.90 -1.50
C THR A 148 14.20 -6.34 -2.51
N SER A 149 14.26 -5.04 -2.84
CA SER A 149 13.29 -4.45 -3.76
C SER A 149 13.30 -5.17 -5.11
N LEU A 150 12.11 -5.51 -5.62
CA LEU A 150 11.92 -6.15 -6.92
C LEU A 150 11.37 -5.19 -7.98
N ALA A 151 10.77 -4.08 -7.56
CA ALA A 151 10.10 -3.11 -8.42
C ALA A 151 10.92 -1.82 -8.49
N GLY A 152 11.07 -1.31 -9.71
CA GLY A 152 11.68 -0.01 -9.97
C GLY A 152 10.65 1.05 -10.39
N ASP A 153 11.15 2.21 -10.78
CA ASP A 153 10.39 3.40 -11.16
C ASP A 153 9.22 3.17 -12.13
N ASN A 154 9.41 2.29 -13.11
CA ASN A 154 8.45 2.07 -14.19
C ASN A 154 7.41 0.99 -13.85
N ASN A 155 7.57 0.28 -12.73
CA ASN A 155 6.58 -0.68 -12.29
C ASN A 155 5.42 0.01 -11.58
N LEU A 156 4.27 -0.65 -11.61
CA LEU A 156 3.05 -0.19 -10.96
C LEU A 156 3.25 -0.07 -9.43
N ALA A 157 2.82 1.07 -8.87
CA ALA A 157 2.71 1.28 -7.43
C ALA A 157 1.27 1.07 -6.95
N TYR A 158 0.28 1.55 -7.70
CA TYR A 158 -1.12 1.30 -7.39
C TYR A 158 -2.01 1.38 -8.63
N VAL A 159 -3.22 0.82 -8.48
CA VAL A 159 -4.30 0.94 -9.46
C VAL A 159 -5.53 1.48 -8.76
N ILE A 160 -6.15 2.54 -9.29
CA ILE A 160 -7.40 3.11 -8.74
C ILE A 160 -8.48 3.12 -9.81
N TYR A 161 -9.67 2.62 -9.46
CA TYR A 161 -10.81 2.56 -10.37
C TYR A 161 -11.65 3.84 -10.30
N THR A 162 -11.81 4.49 -11.44
CA THR A 162 -12.64 5.69 -11.59
C THR A 162 -13.95 5.35 -12.31
N SER A 163 -15.00 6.16 -12.11
CA SER A 163 -16.23 6.06 -12.90
C SER A 163 -15.90 6.44 -14.35
N GLY A 164 -15.84 5.46 -15.25
CA GLY A 164 -15.61 5.73 -16.67
C GLY A 164 -16.76 6.56 -17.26
N SER A 165 -16.45 7.45 -18.20
CA SER A 165 -17.45 8.23 -18.96
C SER A 165 -18.45 7.34 -19.72
N THR A 166 -18.07 6.09 -20.00
CA THR A 166 -18.89 5.06 -20.66
C THR A 166 -19.69 4.19 -19.67
N GLY A 167 -19.77 4.58 -18.39
CA GLY A 167 -20.48 3.86 -17.34
C GLY A 167 -19.71 2.72 -16.68
N GLN A 168 -18.80 2.06 -17.41
CA GLN A 168 -17.93 1.01 -16.85
C GLN A 168 -16.70 1.60 -16.14
N PRO A 169 -16.41 1.18 -14.89
CA PRO A 169 -15.20 1.61 -14.18
C PRO A 169 -13.91 1.27 -14.93
N LYS A 170 -12.89 2.13 -14.84
CA LYS A 170 -11.57 1.92 -15.47
C LYS A 170 -10.45 2.02 -14.43
N GLY A 171 -9.55 1.04 -14.43
CA GLY A 171 -8.37 1.02 -13.58
C GLY A 171 -7.28 1.95 -14.10
N VAL A 172 -7.05 3.06 -13.40
CA VAL A 172 -5.93 3.98 -13.66
C VAL A 172 -4.68 3.38 -13.04
N GLN A 173 -3.72 3.02 -13.89
CA GLN A 173 -2.44 2.43 -13.53
C GLN A 173 -1.42 3.54 -13.23
N VAL A 174 -0.84 3.54 -12.03
CA VAL A 174 0.12 4.55 -11.59
C VAL A 174 1.43 3.88 -11.22
N THR A 175 2.54 4.35 -11.80
CA THR A 175 3.87 3.81 -11.53
C THR A 175 4.51 4.39 -10.27
N HIS A 176 5.59 3.77 -9.79
CA HIS A 176 6.41 4.32 -8.72
C HIS A 176 6.95 5.72 -9.05
N SER A 177 7.37 5.97 -10.29
CA SER A 177 7.85 7.28 -10.72
C SER A 177 6.76 8.34 -10.70
N ASN A 178 5.52 8.01 -11.10
CA ASN A 178 4.38 8.92 -10.99
C ASN A 178 4.08 9.28 -9.54
N LEU A 179 4.02 8.27 -8.65
CA LEU A 179 3.79 8.48 -7.22
C LEU A 179 4.91 9.31 -6.58
N MET A 180 6.17 9.03 -6.90
CA MET A 180 7.29 9.79 -6.37
C MET A 180 7.31 11.24 -6.84
N ASN A 181 6.90 11.51 -8.09
CA ASN A 181 6.75 12.87 -8.59
C ASN A 181 5.70 13.65 -7.78
N LEU A 182 4.54 13.04 -7.52
CA LEU A 182 3.50 13.62 -6.66
C LEU A 182 4.03 13.92 -5.25
N VAL A 183 4.68 12.94 -4.62
CA VAL A 183 5.21 13.07 -3.26
C VAL A 183 6.19 14.24 -3.15
N ARG A 184 7.14 14.35 -4.07
CA ARG A 184 8.14 15.44 -4.07
C ARG A 184 7.50 16.80 -4.27
N TRP A 185 6.59 16.92 -5.24
CA TRP A 185 5.86 18.16 -5.47
C TRP A 185 5.06 18.56 -4.22
N HIS A 186 4.34 17.62 -3.59
CA HIS A 186 3.51 17.90 -2.42
C HIS A 186 4.36 18.35 -1.23
N GLN A 187 5.45 17.64 -0.92
CA GLN A 187 6.35 18.02 0.17
C GLN A 187 6.96 19.41 -0.06
N GLN A 188 7.32 19.74 -1.30
CA GLN A 188 7.85 21.06 -1.64
C GLN A 188 6.78 22.17 -1.54
N ALA A 189 5.61 21.93 -2.12
CA ALA A 189 4.53 22.92 -2.19
C ALA A 189 3.96 23.27 -0.81
N PHE A 190 3.87 22.28 0.08
CA PHE A 190 3.30 22.44 1.42
C PHE A 190 4.36 22.46 2.54
N ALA A 191 5.65 22.45 2.17
CA ALA A 191 6.78 22.43 3.10
C ALA A 191 6.66 21.36 4.20
N VAL A 192 6.25 20.14 3.82
CA VAL A 192 5.97 19.05 4.77
C VAL A 192 7.25 18.60 5.47
N THR A 193 7.17 18.45 6.78
CA THR A 193 8.24 18.06 7.69
C THR A 193 7.81 16.92 8.61
N SER A 194 8.77 16.31 9.31
CA SER A 194 8.48 15.27 10.31
C SER A 194 7.68 15.74 11.53
N SER A 195 7.47 17.05 11.71
CA SER A 195 6.60 17.60 12.76
C SER A 195 5.14 17.73 12.36
N ASP A 196 4.83 17.56 11.08
CA ASP A 196 3.46 17.70 10.59
C ASP A 196 2.61 16.47 10.91
N ARG A 197 1.30 16.68 10.85
CA ARG A 197 0.29 15.63 11.02
C ARG A 197 -0.75 15.71 9.92
N ALA A 198 -1.11 14.57 9.35
CA ALA A 198 -2.14 14.48 8.33
C ALA A 198 -3.33 13.63 8.79
N THR A 199 -4.48 13.85 8.17
CA THR A 199 -5.68 13.05 8.41
C THR A 199 -6.06 12.30 7.15
N GLN A 200 -6.42 11.02 7.29
CA GLN A 200 -6.97 10.22 6.19
C GLN A 200 -8.51 10.37 6.14
N VAL A 201 -8.99 11.31 5.33
CA VAL A 201 -10.42 11.65 5.22
C VAL A 201 -11.03 11.04 3.96
N ALA A 202 -10.27 11.00 2.87
CA ALA A 202 -10.74 10.41 1.62
C ALA A 202 -11.02 8.90 1.77
N SER A 203 -11.89 8.38 0.90
CA SER A 203 -12.04 6.93 0.75
C SER A 203 -10.69 6.33 0.35
N PRO A 204 -10.27 5.19 0.94
CA PRO A 204 -9.04 4.51 0.53
C PRO A 204 -8.98 4.19 -0.97
N ALA A 205 -10.14 3.99 -1.60
CA ALA A 205 -10.27 3.69 -3.03
C ALA A 205 -10.24 4.94 -3.94
N PHE A 206 -9.97 6.12 -3.39
CA PHE A 206 -9.88 7.38 -4.13
C PHE A 206 -8.46 7.95 -4.05
N ASP A 207 -8.02 8.64 -5.11
CA ASP A 207 -6.64 9.10 -5.25
C ASP A 207 -6.25 10.17 -4.22
N ALA A 208 -7.19 10.95 -3.69
CA ALA A 208 -6.92 11.87 -2.59
C ALA A 208 -6.37 11.16 -1.33
N ALA A 209 -6.70 9.88 -1.09
CA ALA A 209 -6.12 9.13 0.03
C ALA A 209 -4.60 8.88 -0.15
N VAL A 210 -4.11 8.86 -1.40
CA VAL A 210 -2.67 8.76 -1.72
C VAL A 210 -1.96 10.06 -1.30
N TRP A 211 -2.60 11.21 -1.50
CA TRP A 211 -2.10 12.53 -1.12
C TRP A 211 -2.05 12.70 0.40
N GLU A 212 -3.06 12.18 1.10
CA GLU A 212 -3.14 12.24 2.57
C GLU A 212 -2.11 11.33 3.27
N LEU A 213 -1.54 10.33 2.55
CA LEU A 213 -0.71 9.30 3.16
C LEU A 213 0.78 9.42 2.83
N TRP A 214 1.17 9.28 1.55
CA TRP A 214 2.57 9.06 1.19
C TRP A 214 3.49 10.27 1.35
N PRO A 215 3.06 11.51 1.03
CA PRO A 215 3.89 12.69 1.28
C PRO A 215 4.30 12.84 2.75
N TYR A 216 3.41 12.51 3.67
CA TYR A 216 3.63 12.62 5.12
C TYR A 216 4.49 11.48 5.64
N LEU A 217 4.16 10.23 5.30
CA LEU A 217 4.95 9.07 5.76
C LEU A 217 6.40 9.11 5.25
N THR A 218 6.63 9.57 4.03
CA THR A 218 8.00 9.67 3.49
C THR A 218 8.79 10.85 4.08
N ALA A 219 8.10 11.86 4.64
CA ALA A 219 8.70 12.98 5.37
C ALA A 219 8.99 12.65 6.86
N GLY A 220 8.51 11.52 7.38
CA GLY A 220 8.64 11.19 8.80
C GLY A 220 7.53 11.79 9.69
N ALA A 221 6.44 12.28 9.08
CA ALA A 221 5.25 12.82 9.75
C ALA A 221 4.30 11.70 10.21
N SER A 222 3.15 12.05 10.82
CA SER A 222 2.15 11.07 11.30
C SER A 222 0.74 11.30 10.80
#